data_AF-A0A6I2XG16-F1
#
_entry.id   AF-A0A6I2XG16-F1
#
_cell.length_a   1.000
_cell.length_b   1.000
_cell.length_c   1.000
_cell.angle_alpha   90.00
_cell.angle_beta   90.00
_cell.angle_gamma   90.00
#
_symmetry.space_group_name_H-M   'P 1'
#
loop_
_entity.id
_entity.type
_entity.pdbx_description
1 polymer ?
#
loop_
_entity_poly.entity_id
_entity_poly.type
_entity_poly.pdbx_seq_one_letter_code
_entity_poly.pdbx_strand_id
1 'polypeptide(L)' 'METPPPDPQKLLTAWMEWESGETPPGRVMSNLKTGGLPDLLRALVESSAVESSSTTKS' A
#
# COMPACT_ATOMS: atom_id res chain seq x y z
N MET A 1 2.94 7.15 -19.59
CA MET A 1 1.61 6.91 -19.01
C MET A 1 1.70 7.35 -17.57
N GLU A 2 0.86 8.30 -17.15
CA GLU A 2 0.75 8.65 -15.73
C GLU A 2 0.11 7.46 -15.01
N THR A 3 0.83 6.85 -14.09
CA THR A 3 0.28 5.80 -13.24
C THR A 3 -0.71 6.46 -12.28
N PRO A 4 -1.97 6.04 -12.23
CA PRO A 4 -2.92 6.60 -11.29
C PRO A 4 -2.41 6.40 -9.85
N PRO A 5 -2.69 7.35 -8.94
CA PRO A 5 -2.27 7.25 -7.54
C PRO A 5 -2.80 5.95 -6.91
N PRO A 6 -2.07 5.38 -5.93
CA PRO A 6 -2.48 4.14 -5.28
C PRO A 6 -3.83 4.30 -4.58
N ASP A 7 -4.69 3.31 -4.75
CA ASP A 7 -6.00 3.22 -4.09
C ASP A 7 -5.94 2.16 -2.97
N PRO A 8 -5.88 2.58 -1.69
CA PRO A 8 -5.76 1.65 -0.57
C PRO A 8 -6.89 0.62 -0.48
N GLN A 9 -8.11 0.98 -0.90
CA GLN A 9 -9.24 0.04 -0.84
C GLN A 9 -9.05 -1.10 -1.86
N LYS A 10 -8.63 -0.78 -3.08
CA LYS A 10 -8.36 -1.81 -4.11
C LYS A 10 -7.19 -2.72 -3.72
N LEU A 11 -6.16 -2.16 -3.10
CA LEU A 11 -5.03 -2.93 -2.59
C LEU A 11 -5.48 -3.89 -1.47
N LEU A 12 -6.33 -3.42 -0.55
CA LEU A 12 -6.90 -4.25 0.50
C LEU A 12 -7.78 -5.38 -0.06
N THR A 13 -8.64 -5.09 -1.05
CA THR A 13 -9.45 -6.12 -1.71
C THR A 13 -8.58 -7.20 -2.33
N ALA A 14 -7.54 -6.83 -3.08
CA ALA A 14 -6.63 -7.79 -3.68
C ALA A 14 -5.89 -8.65 -2.63
N TRP A 15 -5.57 -8.08 -1.47
CA TRP A 15 -5.00 -8.83 -0.34
C TRP A 15 -5.99 -9.83 0.25
N MET A 16 -7.25 -9.42 0.46
CA MET A 16 -8.28 -10.29 1.02
C MET A 16 -8.59 -11.49 0.11
N GLU A 17 -8.59 -11.30 -1.21
CA GLU A 17 -8.74 -12.40 -2.18
C GLU A 17 -7.61 -13.43 -2.11
N TRP A 18 -6.40 -13.00 -1.72
CA TRP A 18 -5.30 -13.92 -1.48
C TRP A 18 -5.48 -14.67 -0.17
N GLU A 19 -5.85 -13.97 0.91
CA GLU A 19 -6.10 -14.60 2.22
C GLU A 19 -7.26 -15.61 2.17
N SER A 20 -8.31 -15.33 1.39
CA SER A 20 -9.43 -16.26 1.17
C SER A 20 -9.05 -17.47 0.31
N GLY A 21 -7.93 -17.40 -0.41
CA GLY A 21 -7.49 -18.41 -1.38
C GLY A 21 -8.20 -18.32 -2.73
N GLU A 22 -9.00 -17.28 -2.98
CA GLU A 22 -9.69 -17.04 -4.26
C GLU A 22 -8.70 -16.72 -5.38
N THR A 23 -7.64 -15.96 -5.07
CA THR A 23 -6.64 -15.55 -6.06
C THR A 23 -5.24 -16.08 -5.72
N PRO A 24 -4.53 -16.73 -6.67
CA PRO A 24 -3.17 -17.22 -6.45
C PRO A 24 -2.18 -16.09 -6.10
N PRO A 25 -1.15 -16.37 -5.28
CA PRO A 25 -0.21 -15.37 -4.79
C PRO A 25 0.49 -14.59 -5.91
N GLY A 26 0.84 -15.24 -7.02
CA GLY A 26 1.51 -14.57 -8.15
C GLY A 26 0.64 -13.48 -8.79
N ARG A 27 -0.68 -13.70 -8.89
CA ARG A 27 -1.61 -12.71 -9.46
C ARG A 27 -1.83 -11.55 -8.48
N VAL A 28 -2.00 -11.85 -7.19
CA VAL A 28 -2.14 -10.80 -6.16
C VAL A 28 -0.90 -9.93 -6.07
N MET A 29 0.31 -10.52 -6.05
CA MET A 29 1.56 -9.74 -6.05
C MET A 29 1.67 -8.81 -7.27
N SER A 30 1.21 -9.26 -8.44
CA SER A 30 1.17 -8.42 -9.64
C SER A 30 0.19 -7.25 -9.46
N ASN A 31 -1.03 -7.51 -8.97
CA ASN A 31 -2.06 -6.50 -8.72
C ASN A 31 -1.61 -5.46 -7.67
N LEU A 32 -0.99 -5.90 -6.58
CA LEU A 32 -0.48 -5.01 -5.52
C LEU A 32 0.66 -4.11 -6.04
N LYS A 33 1.57 -4.67 -6.86
CA LYS A 33 2.65 -3.90 -7.47
C LYS A 33 2.11 -2.86 -8.44
N THR A 34 1.20 -3.24 -9.34
CA THR A 34 0.60 -2.31 -10.31
C THR A 34 -0.31 -1.29 -9.65
N GLY A 35 -0.96 -1.65 -8.54
CA GLY A 35 -1.82 -0.78 -7.75
C GLY A 35 -1.06 0.21 -6.86
N GLY A 36 0.28 0.21 -6.89
CA GLY A 36 1.10 1.19 -6.19
C GLY A 36 1.31 0.92 -4.70
N LEU A 37 1.17 -0.33 -4.24
CA LEU A 37 1.44 -0.69 -2.84
C LEU A 37 2.84 -0.23 -2.35
N PRO A 38 3.93 -0.36 -3.14
CA PRO A 38 5.24 0.10 -2.68
C PRO A 38 5.29 1.60 -2.37
N ASP A 39 4.60 2.41 -3.18
CA ASP A 39 4.58 3.87 -3.02
C ASP A 39 3.69 4.28 -1.86
N LEU A 40 2.55 3.60 -1.66
CA LEU A 40 1.69 3.77 -0.49
C LEU A 40 2.47 3.48 0.81
N LEU A 41 3.18 2.35 0.88
CA LEU A 41 3.97 1.99 2.05
C LEU A 41 5.08 2.99 2.33
N ARG A 42 5.77 3.48 1.27
CA ARG A 42 6.80 4.51 1.42
C ARG A 42 6.22 5.82 1.98
N ALA A 43 5.07 6.25 1.46
CA ALA A 43 4.40 7.45 1.94
C ALA A 43 3.95 7.32 3.41
N LEU A 44 3.47 6.14 3.81
CA LEU A 44 3.12 5.87 5.22
C LEU A 44 4.34 5.90 6.14
N VAL A 45 5.46 5.31 5.73
CA VAL A 45 6.71 5.36 6.51
C VAL A 45 7.19 6.81 6.65
N GLU A 46 7.20 7.58 5.57
CA GLU A 46 7.57 9.00 5.59
C GLU A 46 6.63 9.81 6.52
N SER A 47 5.32 9.58 6.41
CA SER A 47 4.32 10.21 7.27
C SER A 47 4.51 9.86 8.76
N SER A 48 4.82 8.60 9.06
CA SER A 48 5.05 8.17 10.45
C SER A 48 6.34 8.75 11.05
N ALA A 49 7.35 9.01 10.22
CA ALA A 49 8.61 9.63 10.63
C ALA A 49 8.43 11.12 10.95
N VAL A 50 7.63 11.84 10.16
CA VAL A 50 7.36 13.26 10.42
C VAL A 50 6.56 13.46 11.72
N GLU A 51 5.54 12.63 11.99
CA GLU A 51 4.73 12.73 13.22
C GLU A 51 5.56 12.47 14.49
N SER A 52 6.49 11.51 14.43
CA SER A 52 7.38 11.17 15.55
C SER A 52 8.38 12.30 15.90
N SER A 53 8.72 13.15 14.93
CA SER A 53 9.64 14.27 15.12
C SER A 53 8.97 15.52 15.70
N SER A 54 7.66 15.70 15.46
CA SER A 54 6.88 16.87 15.92
C SER A 54 6.52 16.87 17.41
N THR A 55 6.62 15.73 18.12
CA THR A 55 6.26 15.65 19.54
C THR A 55 7.39 16.06 20.50
N THR A 56 8.60 16.37 20.01
CA THR A 56 9.77 16.67 20.89
C THR A 56 10.08 18.15 21.08
N LYS A 57 9.22 19.06 20.61
CA LYS A 57 9.39 20.50 20.86
C LYS A 57 8.12 21.11 21.45
N SER A 58 7.90 20.89 22.75
CA SER A 58 7.04 21.76 23.56
C SER A 58 7.51 21.83 25.00
#